data_AF-A0A5C4T722-F1
#
_entry.id   AF-A0A5C4T722-F1
#
_cell.length_a   1.000
_cell.length_b   1.000
_cell.length_c   1.000
_cell.angle_alpha   90.00
_cell.angle_beta   90.00
_cell.angle_gamma   90.00
#
_symmetry.space_group_name_H-M   'P 1'
#
loop_
_entity.id
_entity.type
_entity.pdbx_description
1 polymer ?
#
loop_
_entity_poly.entity_id
_entity_poly.type
_entity_poly.pdbx_seq_one_letter_code
_entity_poly.pdbx_strand_id
1 'polypeptide(L)'
;MKSARIGVDTLLARWEGQELDVSKTDLIEAKKELEGLLLTLPSFLKKSKAGSGQRTYITRRINTFKVAVLYMDVLIEKLEQV
;
A
#
# COMPACT_ATOMS: atom_id res chain seq x y z
N MET A 1 8.50 -2.88 -10.66
CA MET A 1 9.82 -2.69 -9.99
C MET A 1 9.86 -1.37 -9.23
N LYS A 2 9.42 -0.25 -9.82
CA LYS A 2 9.36 1.08 -9.19
C LYS A 2 8.58 1.11 -7.85
N SER A 3 7.39 0.52 -7.80
CA SER A 3 6.55 0.44 -6.59
C SER A 3 7.17 -0.41 -5.47
N ALA A 4 7.92 -1.46 -5.84
CA ALA A 4 8.65 -2.28 -4.86
C ALA A 4 9.82 -1.49 -4.26
N ARG A 5 10.54 -0.71 -5.07
CA ARG A 5 11.59 0.21 -4.59
C ARG A 5 11.01 1.27 -3.66
N ILE A 6 9.91 1.94 -4.04
CA ILE A 6 9.23 2.92 -3.18
C ILE A 6 8.82 2.29 -1.84
N GLY A 7 8.31 1.06 -1.85
CA GLY A 7 7.97 0.34 -0.62
C GLY A 7 9.18 0.10 0.29
N VAL A 8 10.34 -0.27 -0.30
CA VAL A 8 11.60 -0.45 0.45
C VAL A 8 12.10 0.88 0.99
N ASP A 9 12.14 1.92 0.16
CA ASP A 9 12.60 3.26 0.54
C ASP A 9 11.71 3.84 1.66
N THR A 10 10.39 3.60 1.61
CA THR A 10 9.44 3.98 2.68
C THR A 10 9.72 3.27 4.00
N LEU A 11 10.03 1.97 3.95
CA LEU A 11 10.37 1.20 5.16
C LEU A 11 11.69 1.66 5.76
N LEU A 12 12.72 1.87 4.93
CA LEU A 12 14.02 2.36 5.36
C LEU A 12 13.91 3.77 5.97
N ALA A 13 13.23 4.69 5.30
CA ALA A 13 12.98 6.04 5.81
C ALA A 13 12.30 6.00 7.19
N ARG A 14 11.27 5.16 7.35
CA ARG A 14 10.55 5.06 8.63
C ARG A 14 11.33 4.33 9.72
N TRP A 15 12.14 3.34 9.37
CA TRP A 15 12.93 2.54 10.30
C TRP A 15 14.18 3.27 10.79
N GLU A 16 14.88 3.96 9.88
CA GLU A 16 16.13 4.68 10.15
C GLU A 16 15.90 6.16 10.46
N GLY A 17 14.66 6.65 10.37
CA GLY A 17 14.31 8.05 10.61
C GLY A 17 14.80 9.01 9.51
N GLN A 18 15.05 8.50 8.30
CA GLN A 18 15.47 9.29 7.14
C GLN A 18 14.27 9.94 6.45
N GLU A 19 14.54 11.01 5.70
CA GLU A 19 13.52 11.59 4.82
C GLU A 19 13.24 10.65 3.63
N LEU A 20 11.96 10.52 3.31
CA LEU A 20 11.52 9.71 2.18
C LEU A 20 11.70 10.52 0.89
N ASP A 21 12.76 10.23 0.13
CA ASP A 21 12.99 10.80 -1.21
C ASP A 21 12.09 10.11 -2.25
N VAL A 22 10.81 10.51 -2.27
CA VAL A 22 9.82 10.02 -3.21
C VAL A 22 9.06 11.19 -3.82
N SER A 23 8.87 11.17 -5.15
CA SER A 23 8.08 12.22 -5.79
C SER A 23 6.58 12.03 -5.53
N LYS A 24 5.82 13.13 -5.54
CA LYS A 24 4.35 13.09 -5.45
C LYS A 24 3.74 12.20 -6.54
N THR A 25 4.28 12.26 -7.76
CA THR A 25 3.83 11.43 -8.89
C THR A 25 3.99 9.94 -8.58
N ASP A 26 5.13 9.56 -7.99
CA ASP A 26 5.42 8.18 -7.63
C ASP A 26 4.48 7.66 -6.54
N LEU A 27 4.15 8.49 -5.55
CA LEU A 27 3.15 8.17 -4.52
C LEU A 27 1.75 7.97 -5.12
N ILE A 28 1.34 8.82 -6.07
CA ILE A 28 0.05 8.70 -6.75
C ILE A 28 -0.01 7.43 -7.61
N GLU A 29 1.07 7.11 -8.33
CA GLU A 29 1.18 5.86 -9.11
C GLU A 29 1.09 4.62 -8.20
N ALA A 30 1.88 4.60 -7.12
CA ALA A 30 1.86 3.50 -6.16
C ALA A 30 0.48 3.35 -5.48
N LYS A 31 -0.17 4.46 -5.12
CA LYS A 31 -1.52 4.46 -4.56
C LYS A 31 -2.51 3.83 -5.54
N LYS A 32 -2.51 4.25 -6.81
CA LYS A 32 -3.40 3.70 -7.85
C LYS A 32 -3.23 2.19 -8.04
N GLU A 33 -1.99 1.69 -8.00
CA GLU A 33 -1.72 0.25 -8.07
C GLU A 33 -2.34 -0.50 -6.87
N LEU A 34 -2.16 0.01 -5.65
CA LEU A 34 -2.73 -0.59 -4.44
C LEU A 34 -4.26 -0.54 -4.42
N GLU A 35 -4.87 0.56 -4.87
CA GLU A 35 -6.31 0.69 -5.03
C GLU A 35 -6.84 -0.30 -6.07
N GLY A 36 -6.17 -0.45 -7.21
CA GLY A 36 -6.49 -1.46 -8.22
C GLY A 36 -6.46 -2.88 -7.65
N LEU A 37 -5.47 -3.21 -6.82
CA LEU A 37 -5.41 -4.49 -6.11
C LEU A 37 -6.55 -4.64 -5.11
N LEU A 38 -6.90 -3.58 -4.37
CA LEU A 38 -8.01 -3.58 -3.41
C LEU A 38 -9.38 -3.84 -4.08
N LEU A 39 -9.57 -3.45 -5.33
CA LEU A 39 -10.77 -3.76 -6.10
C LEU A 39 -10.88 -5.25 -6.44
N THR A 40 -9.75 -5.92 -6.66
CA THR A 40 -9.74 -7.33 -7.12
C THR A 40 -9.74 -8.33 -5.97
N LEU A 41 -9.03 -8.06 -4.87
CA LEU A 41 -8.86 -8.96 -3.72
C LEU A 41 -10.16 -9.45 -3.05
N PRO A 42 -11.23 -8.65 -2.91
CA PRO A 42 -12.51 -9.12 -2.36
C PRO A 42 -13.10 -10.30 -3.14
N SER A 43 -12.92 -10.33 -4.47
CA SER A 43 -13.40 -11.44 -5.30
C SER A 43 -12.66 -12.75 -5.00
N PHE A 44 -11.35 -12.68 -4.77
CA PHE A 44 -10.53 -13.82 -4.35
C PHE A 44 -10.89 -14.26 -2.92
N LEU A 45 -11.16 -13.30 -2.02
CA LEU A 45 -11.61 -13.59 -0.66
C LEU A 45 -12.93 -14.36 -0.66
N LYS A 46 -13.89 -13.95 -1.51
CA LYS A 46 -15.19 -14.63 -1.65
C LYS A 46 -15.05 -16.07 -2.14
N LYS A 47 -14.07 -16.35 -3.00
CA LYS A 47 -13.78 -17.69 -3.54
C LYS A 47 -13.00 -18.59 -2.55
N SER A 48 -12.37 -18.02 -1.53
CA SER A 48 -11.59 -18.78 -0.55
C SER A 48 -12.47 -19.52 0.46
N LYS A 49 -12.08 -20.75 0.83
CA LYS A 49 -12.79 -21.57 1.83
C LYS A 49 -12.77 -20.89 3.21
N ALA A 50 -13.90 -20.92 3.91
CA ALA A 50 -14.00 -20.45 5.29
C ALA A 50 -12.98 -21.16 6.20
N GLY A 51 -12.34 -20.41 7.10
CA GLY A 51 -11.30 -20.93 8.00
C GLY A 51 -9.97 -21.31 7.33
N SER A 52 -9.83 -21.19 6.01
CA SER A 52 -8.57 -21.53 5.33
C SER A 52 -7.47 -20.51 5.61
N GLY A 53 -6.22 -20.98 5.60
CA GLY A 53 -5.05 -20.09 5.66
C GLY A 53 -5.04 -19.07 4.52
N GLN A 54 -5.50 -19.46 3.33
CA GLN A 54 -5.66 -18.56 2.18
C GLN A 54 -6.63 -17.41 2.47
N ARG A 55 -7.79 -17.72 3.08
CA ARG A 55 -8.76 -16.69 3.47
C ARG A 55 -8.13 -15.68 4.44
N THR A 56 -7.48 -16.19 5.49
CA THR A 56 -6.76 -15.36 6.46
C THR A 56 -5.69 -14.48 5.78
N TYR A 57 -4.92 -15.06 4.86
CA TYR A 57 -3.88 -14.35 4.13
C TYR A 57 -4.45 -13.21 3.27
N ILE A 58 -5.51 -13.47 2.50
CA ILE A 58 -6.16 -12.45 1.67
C ILE A 58 -6.75 -11.34 2.54
N THR A 59 -7.41 -11.68 3.66
CA THR A 59 -7.93 -10.69 4.62
C THR A 59 -6.82 -9.79 5.16
N ARG A 60 -5.68 -10.36 5.57
CA ARG A 60 -4.52 -9.59 6.05
C ARG A 60 -4.00 -8.64 4.98
N ARG A 61 -3.83 -9.11 3.73
CA ARG A 61 -3.38 -8.27 2.61
C ARG A 61 -4.33 -7.10 2.34
N ILE A 62 -5.64 -7.33 2.34
CA ILE A 62 -6.63 -6.26 2.17
C ILE A 62 -6.45 -5.20 3.26
N ASN A 63 -6.33 -5.62 4.53
CA ASN A 63 -6.13 -4.68 5.64
C ASN A 63 -4.82 -3.90 5.51
N THR A 64 -3.72 -4.57 5.16
CA THR A 64 -2.42 -3.91 4.94
C THR A 64 -2.49 -2.88 3.80
N PHE A 65 -3.13 -3.21 2.68
CA PHE A 65 -3.24 -2.29 1.56
C PHE A 65 -4.11 -1.08 1.88
N LYS A 66 -5.19 -1.25 2.67
CA LYS A 66 -5.98 -0.10 3.16
C LYS A 66 -5.14 0.86 4.00
N VAL A 67 -4.33 0.32 4.92
CA VAL A 67 -3.43 1.15 5.75
C VAL A 67 -2.38 1.85 4.90
N ALA A 68 -1.80 1.15 3.91
CA ALA A 68 -0.81 1.74 3.00
C ALA A 68 -1.40 2.88 2.16
N VAL A 69 -2.61 2.70 1.63
CA VAL A 69 -3.32 3.76 0.87
C VAL A 69 -3.57 4.99 1.76
N LEU A 70 -4.09 4.80 2.98
CA LEU A 70 -4.30 5.90 3.92
C LEU A 70 -2.99 6.63 4.27
N TYR A 71 -1.89 5.90 4.42
CA TYR A 71 -0.60 6.50 4.68
C TYR A 71 -0.09 7.31 3.48
N MET A 72 -0.28 6.81 2.26
CA MET A 72 0.05 7.54 1.03
C MET A 72 -0.78 8.82 0.89
N ASP A 73 -2.06 8.80 1.26
CA ASP A 73 -2.90 10.01 1.27
C ASP A 73 -2.30 11.10 2.17
N VAL A 74 -1.92 10.74 3.40
CA VAL A 74 -1.27 11.67 4.34
C VAL A 74 0.05 12.21 3.79
N LEU A 75 0.85 11.39 3.11
CA LEU A 75 2.10 11.84 2.50
C LEU A 75 1.86 12.78 1.31
N ILE A 76 0.88 12.48 0.47
CA ILE A 76 0.51 13.30 -0.69
C ILE A 76 0.00 14.67 -0.21
N GLU A 77 -0.86 14.71 0.81
CA GLU A 77 -1.35 15.96 1.42
C GLU A 77 -0.22 16.81 2.00
N LYS A 78 0.77 16.19 2.67
CA LYS A 78 1.94 16.91 3.18
C LYS A 78 2.75 17.57 2.07
N LEU A 79 2.89 16.91 0.92
CA LEU A 79 3.58 17.46 -0.25
C LEU A 79 2.76 18.54 -0.98
N GLU A 80 1.48 18.75 -0.64
CA GLU A 80 0.65 19.85 -1.17
C GLU A 80 0.78 21.15 -0.37
N GLN A 81 1.27 21.07 0.87
CA GLN A 81 1.44 22.22 1.75
C GLN A 81 2.85 22.85 1.69
N VAL A 82 3.72 22.33 0.81
CA VAL A 82 5.11 22.78 0.58
C VAL A 82 5.20 23.60 -0.70
#